data_AF-A0A2E7NH65-F1
#
_entry.id   AF-A0A2E7NH65-F1
#
_cell.length_a   1.000
_cell.length_b   1.000
_cell.length_c   1.000
_cell.angle_alpha   90.00
_cell.angle_beta   90.00
_cell.angle_gamma   90.00
#
_symmetry.space_group_name_H-M   'P 1'
#
loop_
_entity.id
_entity.type
_entity.pdbx_description
1 polymer ?
#
loop_
_entity_poly.entity_id
_entity_poly.type
_entity_poly.pdbx_seq_one_letter_code
_entity_poly.pdbx_strand_id
1 'polypeptide(L)'
;MFKRDSFTCQYCGAKSPDVILHVDHINPVSKGGDNEIINLVTSCEACNSGKSDRLLNDSTSIEVQRAQLEELNKRREQLEMMLAWRDSLKGLDDETVDAVVERIEGPMAGFIVNEHGKQSVRKWLKRFSVSEILDAADLAGERLDGEPDQDAINAYFNSIPKICATRRMPESAQRLRYARGILRNRIYVNEKLALPLMEAAVAAGMDPEDIVEYAKVTPNWTAFRAEMEAQANG
;
A
#
# COMPACT_ATOMS: atom_id res chain seq x y z
N MET A 1 35.90 2.47 22.11
CA MET A 1 36.57 1.29 22.72
C MET A 1 36.59 1.36 24.23
N PHE A 2 37.37 2.22 24.88
CA PHE A 2 37.49 2.22 26.35
C PHE A 2 36.18 2.30 27.14
N LYS A 3 35.18 3.08 26.69
CA LYS A 3 33.84 3.11 27.31
C LYS A 3 33.06 1.79 27.15
N ARG A 4 33.18 1.11 26.01
CA ARG A 4 32.55 -0.21 25.76
C ARG A 4 33.09 -1.24 26.74
N ASP A 5 34.40 -1.19 26.95
CA ASP A 5 35.15 -2.17 27.75
C ASP A 5 35.27 -1.73 29.22
N SER A 6 34.49 -0.73 29.65
CA SER A 6 34.48 -0.19 31.02
C SER A 6 35.88 0.13 31.57
N PHE A 7 36.77 0.67 30.74
CA PHE A 7 38.17 0.97 31.08
C PHE A 7 38.90 -0.21 31.75
N THR A 8 38.62 -1.41 31.26
CA THR A 8 39.15 -2.67 31.76
C THR A 8 39.84 -3.40 30.62
N CYS A 9 41.08 -3.85 30.84
CA CYS A 9 41.79 -4.73 29.93
C CYS A 9 40.98 -6.00 29.71
N GLN A 10 40.58 -6.27 28.46
CA GLN A 10 39.76 -7.42 28.11
C GLN A 10 40.51 -8.75 28.18
N TYR A 11 41.84 -8.72 28.30
CA TYR A 11 42.67 -9.91 28.43
C TYR A 11 42.91 -10.33 29.88
N CYS A 12 43.20 -9.39 30.78
CA CYS A 12 43.59 -9.71 32.16
C CYS A 12 42.71 -9.10 33.25
N GLY A 13 41.72 -8.27 32.88
CA GLY A 13 40.82 -7.62 33.84
C GLY A 13 41.40 -6.41 34.58
N ALA A 14 42.65 -6.02 34.32
CA ALA A 14 43.26 -4.83 34.93
C ALA A 14 42.54 -3.54 34.50
N LYS A 15 42.37 -2.57 35.41
CA LYS A 15 41.59 -1.34 35.17
C LYS A 15 42.45 -0.09 35.22
N SER A 16 42.01 0.95 34.51
CA SER A 16 42.55 2.30 34.69
C SER A 16 42.16 2.84 36.08
N PRO A 17 43.04 3.58 36.79
CA PRO A 17 44.35 4.10 36.37
C PRO A 17 45.54 3.19 36.66
N ASP A 18 45.33 2.01 37.26
CA ASP A 18 46.40 1.11 37.72
C ASP A 18 47.27 0.57 36.56
N VAL A 19 46.75 0.60 35.33
CA VAL A 19 47.47 0.24 34.10
C VAL A 19 47.17 1.23 32.98
N ILE A 20 48.16 1.42 32.09
CA ILE A 20 47.95 2.15 30.83
C ILE A 20 47.21 1.24 29.86
N LEU A 21 46.10 1.74 29.32
CA LEU A 21 45.23 1.02 28.37
C LEU A 21 45.43 1.53 26.94
N HIS A 22 45.51 0.59 26.00
CA HIS A 22 45.62 0.81 24.57
C HIS A 22 44.48 0.14 23.83
N VAL A 23 44.24 0.57 22.60
CA VAL A 23 43.38 -0.17 21.66
C VAL A 23 44.27 -1.18 20.93
N ASP A 24 43.91 -2.45 21.00
CA ASP A 24 44.60 -3.56 20.33
C ASP A 24 43.66 -4.25 19.34
N HIS A 25 44.22 -4.73 18.23
CA HIS A 25 43.50 -5.54 17.25
C HIS A 25 43.49 -7.00 17.70
N ILE A 26 42.32 -7.62 17.79
CA ILE A 26 42.21 -9.04 18.16
C ILE A 26 42.99 -9.88 17.14
N ASN A 27 42.65 -9.77 15.86
CA ASN A 27 43.47 -10.25 14.76
C ASN A 27 44.45 -9.15 14.34
N PRO A 28 45.78 -9.36 14.45
CA PRO A 28 46.75 -8.35 14.03
C PRO A 28 46.58 -7.96 12.56
N VAL A 29 46.84 -6.70 12.25
CA VAL A 29 46.82 -6.20 10.85
C VAL A 29 47.77 -7.00 9.96
N SER A 30 48.92 -7.45 10.49
CA SER A 30 49.87 -8.30 9.77
C SER A 30 49.33 -9.68 9.37
N LYS A 31 48.25 -10.14 10.01
CA LYS A 31 47.52 -11.39 9.72
C LYS A 31 46.15 -11.12 9.08
N GLY A 32 45.96 -9.94 8.50
CA GLY A 32 44.74 -9.57 7.77
C GLY A 32 43.58 -9.10 8.65
N GLY A 33 43.82 -8.68 9.88
CA GLY A 33 42.79 -8.04 10.71
C GLY A 33 42.39 -6.67 10.18
N ASP A 34 41.08 -6.39 10.17
CA ASP A 34 40.51 -5.11 9.77
C ASP A 34 40.46 -4.10 10.93
N ASN A 35 40.02 -2.88 10.64
CA ASN A 35 39.79 -1.84 11.65
C ASN A 35 38.31 -1.79 12.09
N GLU A 36 37.54 -2.85 11.86
CA GLU A 36 36.16 -2.87 12.29
C GLU A 36 36.06 -2.88 13.81
N ILE A 37 35.01 -2.29 14.35
CA ILE A 37 34.81 -2.17 15.80
C ILE A 37 34.83 -3.54 16.50
N ILE A 38 34.42 -4.60 15.78
CA ILE A 38 34.42 -5.98 16.26
C ILE A 38 35.82 -6.59 16.39
N ASN A 39 36.83 -6.06 15.68
CA ASN A 39 38.22 -6.51 15.73
C ASN A 39 39.09 -5.69 16.68
N LEU A 40 38.52 -4.71 17.40
CA LEU A 40 39.26 -3.81 18.29
C LEU A 40 38.85 -4.03 19.76
N VAL A 41 39.82 -4.08 20.68
CA VAL A 41 39.60 -4.22 22.14
C VAL A 41 40.49 -3.31 22.96
N THR A 42 40.13 -3.13 24.22
CA THR A 42 40.96 -2.47 25.22
C THR A 42 41.93 -3.45 25.85
N SER A 43 43.24 -3.19 25.75
CA SER A 43 44.32 -4.00 26.33
C SER A 43 45.24 -3.17 27.21
N CYS A 44 45.82 -3.73 28.27
CA CYS A 44 46.87 -3.01 29.01
C CYS A 44 48.23 -3.12 28.31
N GLU A 45 49.13 -2.18 28.55
CA GLU A 45 50.48 -2.15 27.95
C GLU A 45 51.24 -3.48 28.12
N ALA A 46 51.10 -4.14 29.28
CA ALA A 46 51.72 -5.43 29.55
C ALA A 46 51.14 -6.57 28.68
N CYS A 47 49.81 -6.62 28.50
CA CYS A 47 49.17 -7.60 27.62
C CYS A 47 49.45 -7.29 26.13
N ASN A 48 49.50 -6.01 25.77
CA ASN A 48 49.76 -5.55 24.41
C ASN A 48 51.21 -5.87 23.98
N SER A 49 52.18 -5.57 24.85
CA SER A 49 53.61 -5.85 24.62
C SER A 49 53.95 -7.34 24.76
N GLY A 50 53.23 -8.06 25.63
CA GLY A 50 53.39 -9.49 25.86
C GLY A 50 52.87 -10.38 24.72
N LYS A 51 52.17 -9.80 23.74
CA LYS A 51 51.62 -10.47 22.54
C LYS A 51 52.67 -10.72 21.44
N SER A 52 53.96 -10.68 21.76
CA SER A 52 54.99 -11.23 20.87
C SER A 52 54.83 -12.75 20.80
N ASP A 53 54.23 -13.21 19.70
CA ASP A 53 54.05 -14.60 19.26
C ASP A 53 53.32 -15.61 20.19
N ARG A 54 52.82 -15.21 21.37
CA ARG A 54 52.00 -16.10 22.22
C ARG A 54 50.50 -15.88 21.99
N LEU A 55 49.86 -16.87 21.35
CA LEU A 55 48.40 -17.03 21.37
C LEU A 55 47.96 -17.32 22.81
N LEU A 56 47.29 -16.35 23.44
CA LEU A 56 46.77 -16.48 24.79
C LEU A 56 45.65 -17.51 24.81
N ASN A 57 45.92 -18.57 25.57
CA ASN A 57 45.15 -19.77 25.88
C ASN A 57 43.84 -19.52 26.67
N ASP A 58 43.39 -18.27 26.77
CA ASP A 58 42.13 -17.84 27.40
C ASP A 58 41.20 -17.15 26.37
N SER A 59 41.33 -17.53 25.10
CA SER A 59 40.62 -16.93 23.96
C SER A 59 39.10 -17.15 23.97
N THR A 60 38.59 -18.07 24.79
CA THR A 60 37.18 -18.48 24.83
C THR A 60 36.22 -17.32 25.12
N SER A 61 36.57 -16.41 26.04
CA SER A 61 35.67 -15.30 26.43
C SER A 61 35.55 -14.24 25.32
N ILE A 62 36.67 -13.94 24.66
CA ILE A 62 36.75 -12.98 23.56
C ILE A 62 36.10 -13.58 22.29
N GLU A 63 36.31 -14.86 22.03
CA GLU A 63 35.66 -15.59 20.93
C GLU A 63 34.14 -15.66 21.11
N VAL A 64 33.64 -15.91 22.33
CA VAL A 64 32.19 -15.90 22.63
C VAL A 64 31.60 -14.51 22.46
N GLN A 65 32.27 -13.46 22.95
CA GLN A 65 31.80 -12.08 22.77
C GLN A 65 31.79 -11.68 21.29
N ARG A 66 32.79 -12.10 20.51
CA ARG A 66 32.84 -11.86 19.06
C ARG A 66 31.71 -12.58 18.33
N ALA A 67 31.48 -13.86 18.64
CA ALA A 67 30.38 -14.61 18.05
C ALA A 67 29.02 -13.98 18.37
N GLN A 68 28.82 -13.47 19.58
CA GLN A 68 27.61 -12.74 19.96
C GLN A 68 27.47 -11.40 19.20
N LEU A 69 28.56 -10.66 19.01
CA LEU A 69 28.57 -9.41 18.25
C LEU A 69 28.34 -9.63 16.75
N GLU A 70 28.93 -10.68 16.18
CA GLU A 70 28.71 -11.08 14.79
C GLU A 70 27.25 -11.50 14.57
N GLU A 71 26.67 -12.26 15.50
CA GLU A 71 25.25 -12.63 15.44
C GLU A 71 24.34 -11.40 15.55
N LEU A 72 24.65 -10.45 16.44
CA LEU A 72 23.93 -9.19 16.55
C LEU A 72 24.03 -8.34 15.28
N ASN A 73 25.21 -8.28 14.66
CA ASN A 73 25.41 -7.58 13.39
C ASN A 73 24.63 -8.24 12.26
N LYS A 74 24.67 -9.58 12.12
CA LYS A 74 23.84 -10.31 11.15
C LYS A 74 22.36 -10.01 11.34
N ARG A 75 21.89 -10.00 12.59
CA ARG A 75 20.50 -9.66 12.92
C ARG A 75 20.16 -8.21 12.56
N ARG A 76 21.08 -7.28 12.80
CA ARG A 76 20.94 -5.87 12.41
C ARG A 76 20.85 -5.72 10.89
N GLU A 77 21.79 -6.32 10.16
CA GLU A 77 21.81 -6.31 8.68
C GLU A 77 20.53 -6.92 8.12
N GLN A 78 20.05 -8.02 8.70
CA GLN A 78 18.78 -8.63 8.32
C GLN A 78 17.60 -7.67 8.54
N LEU A 79 17.55 -6.94 9.65
CA LEU A 79 16.51 -5.95 9.92
C LEU A 79 16.60 -4.74 8.96
N GLU A 80 17.81 -4.25 8.69
CA GLU A 80 18.04 -3.15 7.73
C GLU A 80 17.57 -3.56 6.32
N MET A 81 17.89 -4.79 5.89
CA MET A 81 17.41 -5.35 4.61
C MET A 81 15.89 -5.45 4.56
N MET A 82 15.24 -5.94 5.64
CA MET A 82 13.78 -6.02 5.71
C MET A 82 13.11 -4.63 5.63
N LEU A 83 13.67 -3.62 6.28
CA LEU A 83 13.16 -2.26 6.23
C LEU A 83 13.32 -1.65 4.83
N ALA A 84 14.49 -1.83 4.20
CA ALA A 84 14.74 -1.39 2.83
C ALA A 84 13.75 -2.03 1.85
N TRP A 85 13.52 -3.34 1.95
CA TRP A 85 12.54 -4.04 1.13
C TRP A 85 11.13 -3.48 1.29
N ARG A 86 10.70 -3.23 2.54
CA ARG A 86 9.39 -2.62 2.82
C ARG A 86 9.26 -1.24 2.19
N ASP A 87 10.30 -0.43 2.22
CA ASP A 87 10.26 0.93 1.66
C ASP A 87 10.30 0.90 0.12
N SER A 88 11.02 -0.04 -0.51
CA SER A 88 10.92 -0.30 -1.95
C SER A 88 9.51 -0.73 -2.39
N LEU A 89 8.82 -1.56 -1.59
CA LEU A 89 7.43 -1.92 -1.87
C LEU A 89 6.48 -0.72 -1.83
N LYS A 90 6.69 0.22 -0.89
CA LYS A 90 5.92 1.47 -0.88
C LYS A 90 6.19 2.32 -2.12
N GLY A 91 7.44 2.34 -2.59
CA GLY A 91 7.81 2.99 -3.85
C GLY A 91 7.03 2.43 -5.05
N LEU A 92 6.89 1.11 -5.13
CA LEU A 92 6.09 0.46 -6.17
C LEU A 92 4.60 0.81 -6.10
N ASP A 93 4.04 0.91 -4.88
CA ASP A 93 2.66 1.36 -4.69
C ASP A 93 2.47 2.80 -5.19
N ASP A 94 3.42 3.69 -4.92
CA ASP A 94 3.39 5.08 -5.34
C ASP A 94 3.57 5.22 -6.86
N GLU A 95 4.52 4.48 -7.46
CA GLU A 95 4.69 4.38 -8.92
C GLU A 95 3.41 3.87 -9.61
N THR A 96 2.74 2.89 -9.01
CA THR A 96 1.46 2.38 -9.53
C THR A 96 0.36 3.44 -9.46
N VAL A 97 0.28 4.20 -8.35
CA VAL A 97 -0.68 5.31 -8.22
C VAL A 97 -0.42 6.36 -9.30
N ASP A 98 0.84 6.75 -9.49
CA ASP A 98 1.22 7.77 -10.46
C ASP A 98 0.91 7.33 -11.90
N ALA A 99 1.22 6.08 -12.28
CA ALA A 99 0.88 5.53 -13.59
C ALA A 99 -0.65 5.49 -13.84
N VAL A 100 -1.44 5.15 -12.82
CA VAL A 100 -2.91 5.16 -12.91
C VAL A 100 -3.44 6.59 -13.04
N VAL A 101 -2.88 7.54 -12.28
CA VAL A 101 -3.25 8.95 -12.33
C VAL A 101 -2.98 9.54 -13.71
N GLU A 102 -1.80 9.29 -14.29
CA GLU A 102 -1.45 9.76 -15.63
C GLU A 102 -2.47 9.31 -16.68
N ARG A 103 -2.91 8.05 -16.59
CA ARG A 103 -3.92 7.52 -17.52
C ARG A 103 -5.31 8.12 -17.30
N ILE A 104 -5.65 8.43 -16.05
CA ILE A 104 -6.90 9.10 -15.66
C ILE A 104 -6.91 10.56 -16.13
N GLU A 105 -5.76 11.24 -16.13
CA GLU A 105 -5.60 12.64 -16.57
C GLU A 105 -5.67 12.82 -18.09
N GLY A 106 -5.37 11.78 -18.87
CA GLY A 106 -5.40 11.81 -20.34
C GLY A 106 -6.62 12.54 -20.96
N PRO A 107 -7.87 12.16 -20.62
CA PRO A 107 -9.07 12.81 -21.15
C PRO A 107 -9.42 14.16 -20.48
N MET A 108 -8.66 14.60 -19.47
CA MET A 108 -9.02 15.80 -18.69
C MET A 108 -8.57 17.13 -19.32
N ALA A 109 -8.17 17.17 -20.60
CA ALA A 109 -7.82 18.41 -21.32
C ALA A 109 -6.85 19.35 -20.57
N GLY A 110 -5.84 18.79 -19.89
CA GLY A 110 -4.80 19.56 -19.18
C GLY A 110 -5.11 19.85 -17.70
N PHE A 111 -6.26 19.44 -17.18
CA PHE A 111 -6.47 19.39 -15.72
C PHE A 111 -5.62 18.27 -15.09
N ILE A 112 -5.12 18.54 -13.89
CA ILE A 112 -4.20 17.65 -13.16
C ILE A 112 -4.86 17.22 -11.84
N VAL A 113 -4.70 15.95 -11.50
CA VAL A 113 -5.13 15.35 -10.24
C VAL A 113 -4.20 15.82 -9.13
N ASN A 114 -4.75 16.59 -8.19
CA ASN A 114 -4.00 17.03 -7.02
C ASN A 114 -3.74 15.90 -6.00
N GLU A 115 -3.00 16.20 -4.94
CA GLU A 115 -2.67 15.23 -3.88
C GLU A 115 -3.89 14.56 -3.23
N HIS A 116 -5.01 15.29 -3.07
CA HIS A 116 -6.23 14.71 -2.54
C HIS A 116 -6.86 13.71 -3.54
N GLY A 117 -6.79 14.02 -4.82
CA GLY A 117 -7.15 13.11 -5.90
C GLY A 117 -6.27 11.86 -5.91
N LYS A 118 -4.94 12.01 -5.82
CA LYS A 118 -4.01 10.87 -5.71
C LYS A 118 -4.31 9.98 -4.50
N GLN A 119 -4.64 10.58 -3.35
CA GLN A 119 -5.10 9.82 -2.18
C GLN A 119 -6.41 9.06 -2.44
N SER A 120 -7.31 9.61 -3.26
CA SER A 120 -8.53 8.92 -3.68
C SER A 120 -8.20 7.72 -4.56
N VAL A 121 -7.31 7.87 -5.54
CA VAL A 121 -6.81 6.76 -6.37
C VAL A 121 -6.15 5.67 -5.52
N ARG A 122 -5.31 6.04 -4.55
CA ARG A 122 -4.71 5.08 -3.60
C ARG A 122 -5.77 4.31 -2.80
N LYS A 123 -6.89 4.93 -2.43
CA LYS A 123 -8.02 4.24 -1.79
C LYS A 123 -8.75 3.31 -2.75
N TRP A 124 -8.85 3.68 -4.03
CA TRP A 124 -9.46 2.83 -5.05
C TRP A 124 -8.63 1.59 -5.33
N LEU A 125 -7.30 1.72 -5.45
CA LEU A 125 -6.38 0.60 -5.68
C LEU A 125 -6.37 -0.44 -4.55
N LYS A 126 -6.78 -0.06 -3.33
CA LYS A 126 -7.01 -1.01 -2.23
C LYS A 126 -8.26 -1.88 -2.41
N ARG A 127 -9.17 -1.50 -3.32
CA ARG A 127 -10.49 -2.13 -3.51
C ARG A 127 -10.68 -2.68 -4.91
N PHE A 128 -10.08 -2.05 -5.91
CA PHE A 128 -10.20 -2.34 -7.34
C PHE A 128 -8.82 -2.61 -7.92
N SER A 129 -8.76 -3.54 -8.87
CA SER A 129 -7.54 -3.78 -9.66
C SER A 129 -7.24 -2.59 -10.57
N VAL A 130 -5.99 -2.49 -11.01
CA VAL A 130 -5.57 -1.46 -11.98
C VAL A 130 -6.44 -1.52 -13.24
N SER A 131 -6.66 -2.71 -13.81
CA SER A 131 -7.50 -2.88 -15.01
C SER A 131 -8.91 -2.33 -14.80
N GLU A 132 -9.57 -2.68 -13.68
CA GLU A 132 -10.93 -2.19 -13.41
C GLU A 132 -10.99 -0.66 -13.36
N ILE A 133 -9.99 -0.01 -12.77
CA ILE A 133 -9.92 1.45 -12.68
C ILE A 133 -9.69 2.06 -14.06
N LEU A 134 -8.75 1.52 -14.83
CA LEU A 134 -8.43 2.02 -16.18
C LEU A 134 -9.61 1.84 -17.13
N ASP A 135 -10.25 0.67 -17.14
CA ASP A 135 -11.43 0.41 -17.98
C ASP A 135 -12.62 1.31 -17.59
N ALA A 136 -12.74 1.64 -16.30
CA ALA A 136 -13.75 2.56 -15.81
C ALA A 136 -13.44 4.01 -16.17
N ALA A 137 -12.16 4.40 -16.15
CA ALA A 137 -11.69 5.71 -16.57
C ALA A 137 -11.91 5.91 -18.07
N ASP A 138 -11.53 4.94 -18.90
CA ASP A 138 -11.75 5.00 -20.35
C ASP A 138 -13.26 5.14 -20.66
N LEU A 139 -14.12 4.31 -20.05
CA LEU A 139 -15.58 4.42 -20.22
C LEU A 139 -16.15 5.77 -19.76
N ALA A 140 -15.65 6.31 -18.64
CA ALA A 140 -16.11 7.61 -18.15
C ALA A 140 -15.64 8.75 -19.07
N GLY A 141 -14.44 8.61 -19.64
CA GLY A 141 -13.79 9.58 -20.50
C GLY A 141 -14.49 9.75 -21.85
N GLU A 142 -15.16 8.71 -22.35
CA GLU A 142 -16.02 8.80 -23.56
C GLU A 142 -17.14 9.85 -23.45
N ARG A 143 -17.45 10.33 -22.25
CA ARG A 143 -18.47 11.37 -22.00
C ARG A 143 -17.87 12.78 -21.89
N LEU A 144 -16.55 12.89 -21.89
CA LEU A 144 -15.86 14.18 -21.90
C LEU A 144 -15.67 14.61 -23.35
N ASP A 145 -16.58 15.46 -23.81
CA ASP A 145 -16.52 16.05 -25.15
C ASP A 145 -16.00 17.49 -25.11
N GLY A 146 -15.22 17.87 -26.13
CA GLY A 146 -14.75 19.24 -26.32
C GLY A 146 -13.75 19.70 -25.26
N GLU A 147 -13.97 20.90 -24.71
CA GLU A 147 -13.17 21.48 -23.62
C GLU A 147 -13.98 21.37 -22.31
N PRO A 148 -13.77 20.29 -21.52
CA PRO A 148 -14.51 20.09 -20.29
C PRO A 148 -14.16 21.16 -19.25
N ASP A 149 -15.20 21.67 -18.58
CA ASP A 149 -15.01 22.53 -17.43
C ASP A 149 -14.66 21.72 -16.15
N GLN A 150 -14.36 22.44 -15.07
CA GLN A 150 -13.98 21.80 -13.81
C GLN A 150 -15.07 20.88 -13.26
N ASP A 151 -16.35 21.18 -13.49
CA ASP A 151 -17.47 20.37 -13.00
C ASP A 151 -17.60 19.07 -13.79
N ALA A 152 -17.41 19.10 -15.10
CA ALA A 152 -17.33 17.93 -15.96
C ALA A 152 -16.16 17.02 -15.55
N ILE A 153 -14.98 17.58 -15.31
CA ILE A 153 -13.81 16.83 -14.82
C ILE A 153 -14.06 16.20 -13.45
N ASN A 154 -14.66 16.96 -12.53
CA ASN A 154 -15.04 16.44 -11.22
C ASN A 154 -16.07 15.31 -11.33
N ALA A 155 -17.06 15.44 -12.22
CA ALA A 155 -18.07 14.41 -12.46
C ALA A 155 -17.44 13.14 -13.05
N TYR A 156 -16.54 13.29 -14.03
CA TYR A 156 -15.74 12.22 -14.61
C TYR A 156 -14.94 11.46 -13.55
N PHE A 157 -14.08 12.16 -12.79
CA PHE A 157 -13.21 11.54 -11.79
C PHE A 157 -14.03 10.80 -10.71
N ASN A 158 -15.12 11.43 -10.23
CA ASN A 158 -15.99 10.83 -9.22
C ASN A 158 -16.86 9.68 -9.74
N SER A 159 -16.95 9.48 -11.05
CA SER A 159 -17.70 8.37 -11.66
C SER A 159 -16.89 7.07 -11.71
N ILE A 160 -15.57 7.14 -11.81
CA ILE A 160 -14.66 5.99 -11.93
C ILE A 160 -14.93 4.90 -10.88
N PRO A 161 -14.90 5.18 -9.55
CA PRO A 161 -15.16 4.15 -8.55
C PRO A 161 -16.62 3.65 -8.55
N LYS A 162 -17.56 4.46 -9.04
CA LYS A 162 -18.98 4.08 -9.18
C LYS A 162 -19.17 3.08 -10.33
N ILE A 163 -18.45 3.28 -11.43
CA ILE A 163 -18.44 2.36 -12.58
C ILE A 163 -17.80 1.03 -12.16
N CYS A 164 -16.63 1.07 -11.50
CA CYS A 164 -15.98 -0.13 -10.98
C CYS A 164 -16.93 -0.94 -10.07
N ALA A 165 -17.56 -0.27 -9.11
CA ALA A 165 -18.50 -0.92 -8.21
C ALA A 165 -19.73 -1.49 -8.92
N THR A 166 -20.22 -0.83 -9.97
CA THR A 166 -21.40 -1.29 -10.72
C THR A 166 -21.06 -2.51 -11.58
N ARG A 167 -19.91 -2.52 -12.25
CA ARG A 167 -19.47 -3.66 -13.09
C ARG A 167 -19.26 -4.96 -12.31
N ARG A 168 -18.97 -4.87 -11.00
CA ARG A 168 -18.88 -6.05 -10.10
C ARG A 168 -20.23 -6.67 -9.74
N MET A 169 -21.33 -6.00 -10.03
CA MET A 169 -22.67 -6.48 -9.68
C MET A 169 -23.17 -7.48 -10.72
N PRO A 170 -24.08 -8.39 -10.35
CA PRO A 170 -24.79 -9.21 -11.32
C PRO A 170 -25.45 -8.34 -12.40
N GLU A 171 -25.52 -8.84 -13.64
CA GLU A 171 -26.08 -8.08 -14.76
C GLU A 171 -27.49 -7.55 -14.47
N SER A 172 -28.35 -8.37 -13.85
CA SER A 172 -29.68 -7.97 -13.42
C SER A 172 -29.64 -6.72 -12.53
N ALA A 173 -28.78 -6.69 -11.51
CA ALA A 173 -28.62 -5.56 -10.62
C ALA A 173 -28.05 -4.31 -11.33
N GLN A 174 -27.21 -4.49 -12.36
CA GLN A 174 -26.74 -3.40 -13.20
C GLN A 174 -27.89 -2.78 -13.99
N ARG A 175 -28.75 -3.60 -14.61
CA ARG A 175 -29.96 -3.16 -15.32
C ARG A 175 -30.91 -2.40 -14.42
N LEU A 176 -31.17 -2.89 -13.20
CA LEU A 176 -32.05 -2.20 -12.24
C LEU A 176 -31.51 -0.83 -11.81
N ARG A 177 -30.18 -0.70 -11.64
CA ARG A 177 -29.56 0.61 -11.36
C ARG A 177 -29.70 1.56 -12.54
N TYR A 178 -29.58 1.05 -13.76
CA TYR A 178 -29.78 1.83 -14.97
C TYR A 178 -31.25 2.29 -15.10
N ALA A 179 -32.21 1.38 -14.92
CA ALA A 179 -33.64 1.70 -14.90
C ALA A 179 -33.97 2.80 -13.86
N ARG A 180 -33.45 2.67 -12.62
CA ARG A 180 -33.59 3.72 -11.60
C ARG A 180 -33.05 5.07 -12.06
N GLY A 181 -31.88 5.07 -12.73
CA GLY A 181 -31.28 6.28 -13.29
C GLY A 181 -32.18 6.95 -14.32
N ILE A 182 -32.79 6.17 -15.22
CA ILE A 182 -33.77 6.65 -16.20
C ILE A 182 -34.97 7.29 -15.49
N LEU A 183 -35.57 6.59 -14.52
CA LEU A 183 -36.74 7.08 -13.80
C LEU A 183 -36.43 8.40 -13.10
N ARG A 184 -35.33 8.48 -12.34
CA ARG A 184 -34.94 9.68 -11.60
C ARG A 184 -34.77 10.91 -12.50
N ASN A 185 -34.24 10.70 -13.71
CA ASN A 185 -34.00 11.79 -14.65
C ASN A 185 -35.28 12.22 -15.39
N ARG A 186 -36.30 11.34 -15.50
CA ARG A 186 -37.52 11.60 -16.28
C ARG A 186 -38.72 12.03 -15.42
N ILE A 187 -38.86 11.45 -14.22
CA ILE A 187 -40.06 11.58 -13.39
C ILE A 187 -39.71 11.67 -11.90
N TYR A 188 -40.69 12.07 -11.09
CA TYR A 188 -40.59 11.88 -9.63
C TYR A 188 -40.46 10.38 -9.30
N VAL A 189 -39.61 10.04 -8.34
CA VAL A 189 -39.36 8.65 -7.90
C VAL A 189 -39.20 8.62 -6.39
N ASN A 190 -39.78 7.62 -5.73
CA ASN A 190 -39.40 7.31 -4.35
C ASN A 190 -38.12 6.47 -4.34
N GLU A 191 -36.99 7.14 -4.15
CA GLU A 191 -35.64 6.53 -4.17
C GLU A 191 -35.46 5.37 -3.20
N LYS A 192 -36.21 5.36 -2.09
CA LYS A 192 -36.13 4.27 -1.10
C LYS A 192 -36.87 3.01 -1.54
N LEU A 193 -37.88 3.15 -2.40
CA LEU A 193 -38.74 2.04 -2.84
C LEU A 193 -38.40 1.52 -4.23
N ALA A 194 -37.79 2.34 -5.09
CA ALA A 194 -37.55 1.98 -6.49
C ALA A 194 -36.75 0.68 -6.68
N LEU A 195 -35.61 0.53 -6.00
CA LEU A 195 -34.82 -0.70 -6.11
C LEU A 195 -35.54 -1.92 -5.51
N PRO A 196 -36.04 -1.89 -4.26
CA PRO A 196 -36.75 -3.02 -3.69
C PRO A 196 -37.94 -3.52 -4.52
N LEU A 197 -38.70 -2.61 -5.15
CA LEU A 197 -39.82 -2.97 -6.01
C LEU A 197 -39.37 -3.71 -7.27
N MET A 198 -38.35 -3.19 -7.95
CA MET A 198 -37.81 -3.85 -9.15
C MET A 198 -37.14 -5.19 -8.81
N GLU A 199 -36.43 -5.27 -7.68
CA GLU A 199 -35.84 -6.53 -7.21
C GLU A 199 -36.91 -7.59 -6.92
N ALA A 200 -38.04 -7.20 -6.33
CA ALA A 200 -39.18 -8.10 -6.09
C ALA A 200 -39.82 -8.57 -7.41
N ALA A 201 -39.99 -7.69 -8.40
CA ALA A 201 -40.51 -8.05 -9.71
C ALA A 201 -39.58 -9.04 -10.45
N VAL A 202 -38.26 -8.82 -10.41
CA VAL A 202 -37.28 -9.76 -10.97
C VAL A 202 -37.31 -11.11 -10.24
N ALA A 203 -37.45 -11.10 -8.91
CA ALA A 203 -37.59 -12.33 -8.13
C ALA A 203 -38.88 -13.12 -8.46
N ALA A 204 -39.92 -12.43 -8.92
CA ALA A 204 -41.16 -13.04 -9.43
C ALA A 204 -41.05 -13.51 -10.90
N GLY A 205 -39.90 -13.30 -11.56
CA GLY A 205 -39.60 -13.82 -12.90
C GLY A 205 -39.64 -12.77 -14.03
N MET A 206 -39.84 -11.49 -13.72
CA MET A 206 -39.75 -10.42 -14.71
C MET A 206 -38.31 -10.24 -15.21
N ASP A 207 -38.13 -10.11 -16.53
CA ASP A 207 -36.82 -9.82 -17.10
C ASP A 207 -36.36 -8.41 -16.68
N PRO A 208 -35.14 -8.23 -16.13
CA PRO A 208 -34.59 -6.92 -15.86
C PRO A 208 -34.61 -5.95 -17.06
N GLU A 209 -34.56 -6.46 -18.31
CA GLU A 209 -34.64 -5.61 -19.50
C GLU A 209 -36.06 -5.06 -19.73
N ASP A 210 -37.11 -5.83 -19.43
CA ASP A 210 -38.49 -5.34 -19.52
C ASP A 210 -38.73 -4.19 -18.54
N ILE A 211 -38.11 -4.24 -17.36
CA ILE A 211 -38.15 -3.15 -16.38
C ILE A 211 -37.46 -1.90 -16.94
N VAL A 212 -36.33 -2.06 -17.62
CA VAL A 212 -35.62 -0.94 -18.27
C VAL A 212 -36.49 -0.32 -19.37
N GLU A 213 -37.11 -1.13 -20.23
CA GLU A 213 -37.99 -0.63 -21.29
C GLU A 213 -39.22 0.08 -20.72
N TYR A 214 -39.84 -0.49 -19.68
CA TYR A 214 -40.97 0.15 -19.03
C TYR A 214 -40.59 1.48 -18.34
N ALA A 215 -39.41 1.54 -17.74
CA ALA A 215 -38.88 2.77 -17.14
C ALA A 215 -38.68 3.91 -18.16
N LYS A 216 -38.49 3.60 -19.46
CA LYS A 216 -38.37 4.60 -20.54
C LYS A 216 -39.71 5.18 -20.98
N VAL A 217 -40.83 4.50 -20.73
CA VAL A 217 -42.15 4.89 -21.25
C VAL A 217 -43.18 5.23 -20.17
N THR A 218 -42.97 4.78 -18.94
CA THR A 218 -43.92 5.02 -17.84
C THR A 218 -44.19 6.52 -17.63
N PRO A 219 -45.45 6.93 -17.42
CA PRO A 219 -45.82 8.35 -17.34
C PRO A 219 -45.54 8.99 -15.97
N ASN A 220 -45.57 8.21 -14.89
CA ASN A 220 -45.37 8.69 -13.52
C ASN A 220 -45.03 7.56 -12.55
N TRP A 221 -44.60 7.93 -11.35
CA TRP A 221 -44.21 7.00 -10.29
C TRP A 221 -45.32 6.02 -9.90
N THR A 222 -46.56 6.50 -9.83
CA THR A 222 -47.71 5.70 -9.40
C THR A 222 -47.97 4.56 -10.39
N ALA A 223 -47.93 4.84 -11.69
CA ALA A 223 -48.04 3.84 -12.74
C ALA A 223 -46.88 2.84 -12.69
N PHE A 224 -45.64 3.34 -12.56
CA PHE A 224 -44.46 2.48 -12.44
C PHE A 224 -44.57 1.51 -11.26
N ARG A 225 -44.92 2.04 -10.09
CA ARG A 225 -45.09 1.26 -8.86
C ARG A 225 -46.18 0.21 -9.00
N ALA A 226 -47.34 0.57 -9.56
CA ALA A 226 -48.46 -0.35 -9.72
C ALA A 226 -48.09 -1.56 -10.60
N GLU A 227 -47.35 -1.33 -11.69
CA GLU A 227 -46.86 -2.42 -12.55
C GLU A 227 -45.89 -3.34 -11.78
N MET A 228 -44.90 -2.79 -11.10
CA MET A 228 -43.93 -3.59 -10.33
C MET A 228 -44.62 -4.40 -9.21
N GLU A 229 -45.60 -3.81 -8.52
CA GLU A 229 -46.39 -4.49 -7.49
C GLU A 229 -47.31 -5.58 -8.08
N ALA A 230 -47.90 -5.36 -9.25
CA ALA A 230 -48.72 -6.37 -9.92
C ALA A 230 -47.88 -7.61 -10.25
N GLN A 231 -46.71 -7.40 -10.86
CA GLN A 231 -45.80 -8.48 -11.27
C GLN A 231 -45.22 -9.23 -10.06
N ALA A 232 -44.92 -8.52 -8.98
CA ALA A 232 -44.42 -9.14 -7.74
C ALA A 232 -45.48 -10.00 -7.03
N ASN A 233 -46.77 -9.73 -7.23
CA ASN A 233 -47.87 -10.41 -6.53
C ASN A 233 -48.51 -11.56 -7.32
N GLY A 234 -48.23 -11.69 -8.62
CA GLY A 234 -48.78 -12.74 -9.49
C GLY A 234 -50.13 -12.36 -10.09
#